data_AF-A0A8H2VKE3-F1
#
_entry.id   AF-A0A8H2VKE3-F1
#
_cell.length_a   1.000
_cell.length_b   1.000
_cell.length_c   1.000
_cell.angle_alpha   90.00
_cell.angle_beta   90.00
_cell.angle_gamma   90.00
#
_symmetry.space_group_name_H-M   'P 1'
#
loop_
_entity.id
_entity.type
_entity.pdbx_description
1 polymer ?
#
loop_
_entity_poly.entity_id
_entity_poly.type
_entity_poly.pdbx_seq_one_letter_code
_entity_poly.pdbx_strand_id
1 'polypeptide(L)'
;MTSVTNISKIDIDEADILVLSRGLEKTSKLTYDINKSLSKIVQTSDHSTKLFVPILGRNNELTILQKNIESTLNSVASVKDLATEASKYEILLSKGIKEVGIKNYTQLIHRLDDMAESININNKQSAEFNGILVRLTEVIKDSETNLRMYFVAILRTIKPFDPQINMNKKIPFPYYEDQQLGELSSILDYFYNNSDIDAIQESLVNERSETILRSMAFLEPFAKRITTSKNAPYEKGSSGMNPYTEAILGFIANEKSLMDDICSQYMTFKEPILDAILKRLLKTYSKLVNYNLESVKGNLDNTGIFSFELVESVQNVRRSLKFSQNLQNLDSLVQCSSKIDKVTQSLFKDTVQRIGEKVNRLSSLPTDNGVTESTVDTMSRLRKLSEFQSGCITAIATMGRDNWLVASSSPKDFTFNDNFLNNCSEKEIPMRLLSCFFSDCIDTLCLLLEKRAEKILGNSFSSEISNPTLIHSSSKDNFSSPKHKQRIGYFILMNISLVEQIVEKSNLSSILGQEGSSRIKKLHKRYVDYMVADWKDLTAILMDAVFIDSTGKKSKDKEQIKEKFKRFNDGFEALESKTKQYRLTDPALKKRLKSEIVSLIIPMYERFYGRYKDSFKNPRKHIKYTPIELTSAIDQVTR
;
A
#
# COMPACT_ATOMS: atom_id res chain seq x y z
N MET A 1 41.79 -34.96 33.00
CA MET A 1 42.09 -33.61 32.46
C MET A 1 41.89 -33.66 30.95
N THR A 2 41.08 -32.74 30.43
CA THR A 2 41.02 -32.21 29.03
C THR A 2 40.80 -33.22 27.90
N SER A 3 39.81 -33.10 27.01
CA SER A 3 38.95 -31.96 26.66
C SER A 3 37.87 -32.44 25.70
N VAL A 4 36.62 -32.15 26.07
CA VAL A 4 35.43 -32.13 25.21
C VAL A 4 35.56 -30.96 24.25
N THR A 5 35.53 -31.18 22.93
CA THR A 5 35.01 -30.25 21.90
C THR A 5 35.20 -30.89 20.51
N ASN A 6 34.15 -31.50 19.96
CA ASN A 6 33.90 -31.58 18.52
C ASN A 6 32.52 -32.23 18.30
N ILE A 7 31.47 -31.49 18.63
CA ILE A 7 30.12 -31.75 18.15
C ILE A 7 29.68 -30.47 17.44
N SER A 8 29.04 -30.67 16.27
CA SER A 8 28.32 -29.71 15.44
C SER A 8 29.12 -28.80 14.49
N LYS A 9 29.91 -29.40 13.61
CA LYS A 9 29.82 -29.07 12.19
C LYS A 9 29.15 -30.28 11.53
N ILE A 10 27.82 -30.36 11.61
CA ILE A 10 27.07 -31.26 10.74
C ILE A 10 27.52 -30.87 9.34
N ASP A 11 27.94 -31.85 8.54
CA ASP A 11 28.50 -31.62 7.22
C ASP A 11 27.38 -31.05 6.32
N ILE A 12 27.26 -29.73 6.32
CA ILE A 12 26.18 -28.97 5.67
C ILE A 12 26.14 -29.35 4.19
N ASP A 13 27.31 -29.59 3.60
CA ASP A 13 27.45 -29.99 2.21
C ASP A 13 26.89 -31.41 1.98
N GLU A 14 27.10 -32.36 2.90
CA GLU A 14 26.53 -33.71 2.80
C GLU A 14 25.01 -33.71 3.02
N ALA A 15 24.53 -32.90 3.97
CA ALA A 15 23.11 -32.68 4.19
C ALA A 15 22.44 -32.01 2.98
N ASP A 16 23.08 -31.02 2.36
CA ASP A 16 22.61 -30.33 1.16
C ASP A 16 22.62 -31.25 -0.06
N ILE A 17 23.64 -32.10 -0.23
CA ILE A 17 23.68 -33.13 -1.27
C ILE A 17 22.55 -34.17 -1.05
N LEU A 18 22.25 -34.53 0.20
CA LEU A 18 21.12 -35.41 0.53
C LEU A 18 19.76 -34.77 0.25
N VAL A 19 19.62 -33.47 0.53
CA VAL A 19 18.39 -32.72 0.22
C VAL A 19 18.23 -32.54 -1.29
N LEU A 20 19.31 -32.23 -2.01
CA LEU A 20 19.32 -32.08 -3.46
C LEU A 20 19.06 -33.40 -4.16
N SER A 21 19.66 -34.51 -3.71
CA SER A 21 19.39 -35.84 -4.26
C SER A 21 17.95 -36.28 -4.02
N ARG A 22 17.39 -36.06 -2.81
CA ARG A 22 15.95 -36.26 -2.56
C ARG A 22 15.08 -35.34 -3.41
N GLY A 23 15.51 -34.10 -3.65
CA GLY A 23 14.85 -33.17 -4.56
C GLY A 23 14.86 -33.68 -6.00
N LEU A 24 15.96 -34.26 -6.44
CA LEU A 24 16.14 -34.82 -7.78
C LEU A 24 15.37 -36.12 -7.95
N GLU A 25 15.31 -36.96 -6.93
CA GLU A 25 14.51 -38.18 -6.88
C GLU A 25 13.01 -37.85 -6.89
N LYS A 26 12.59 -36.83 -6.13
CA LYS A 26 11.22 -36.31 -6.17
C LYS A 26 10.87 -35.72 -7.53
N THR A 27 11.81 -35.00 -8.16
CA THR A 27 11.64 -34.44 -9.50
C THR A 27 11.55 -35.56 -10.54
N SER A 28 12.40 -36.58 -10.46
CA SER A 28 12.37 -37.76 -11.33
C SER A 28 11.04 -38.52 -11.20
N LYS A 29 10.54 -38.70 -9.98
CA LYS A 29 9.23 -39.30 -9.73
C LYS A 29 8.10 -38.46 -10.32
N LEU A 30 8.17 -37.13 -10.16
CA LEU A 30 7.20 -36.22 -10.76
C LEU A 30 7.23 -36.29 -12.29
N THR A 31 8.43 -36.32 -12.89
CA THR A 31 8.61 -36.48 -14.34
C THR A 31 8.05 -37.82 -14.83
N TYR A 32 8.25 -38.90 -14.08
CA TYR A 32 7.66 -40.20 -14.38
C TYR A 32 6.12 -40.16 -14.31
N ASP A 33 5.55 -39.57 -13.26
CA ASP A 33 4.11 -39.44 -13.10
C ASP A 33 3.48 -38.54 -14.18
N ILE A 34 4.17 -37.45 -14.57
CA ILE A 34 3.78 -36.60 -15.70
C ILE A 34 3.81 -37.41 -16.99
N ASN A 35 4.88 -38.15 -17.27
CA ASN A 35 5.02 -38.91 -18.51
C ASN A 35 3.98 -40.05 -18.60
N LYS A 36 3.68 -40.70 -17.47
CA LYS A 36 2.60 -41.68 -17.35
C LYS A 36 1.23 -41.06 -17.58
N SER A 37 0.98 -39.89 -16.99
CA SER A 37 -0.28 -39.15 -17.19
C SER A 37 -0.42 -38.69 -18.64
N LEU A 38 0.65 -38.18 -19.24
CA LEU A 38 0.68 -37.75 -20.64
C LEU A 38 0.43 -38.94 -21.57
N SER A 39 1.08 -40.08 -21.33
CA SER A 39 0.86 -41.31 -22.11
C SER A 39 -0.60 -41.78 -21.99
N LYS A 40 -1.19 -41.72 -20.80
CA LYS A 40 -2.59 -42.06 -20.58
C LYS A 40 -3.53 -41.09 -21.30
N ILE A 41 -3.25 -39.79 -21.25
CA ILE A 41 -4.03 -38.76 -21.97
C ILE A 41 -3.92 -38.96 -23.48
N VAL A 42 -2.71 -39.20 -24.02
CA VAL A 42 -2.48 -39.44 -25.44
C VAL A 42 -3.23 -40.69 -25.90
N GLN A 43 -3.17 -41.79 -25.15
CA GLN A 43 -3.93 -43.00 -25.46
C GLN A 43 -5.45 -42.76 -25.42
N THR A 44 -5.94 -42.03 -24.41
CA THR A 44 -7.38 -41.73 -24.27
C THR A 44 -7.85 -40.78 -25.36
N SER A 45 -7.01 -39.81 -25.74
CA SER A 45 -7.26 -38.85 -26.83
C SER A 45 -7.27 -39.54 -28.18
N ASP A 46 -6.28 -40.39 -28.48
CA ASP A 46 -6.21 -41.15 -29.73
C ASP A 46 -7.37 -42.14 -29.85
N HIS A 47 -7.71 -42.83 -28.75
CA HIS A 47 -8.87 -43.71 -28.70
C HIS A 47 -10.19 -42.94 -28.93
N SER A 48 -10.38 -41.82 -28.21
CA SER A 48 -11.55 -40.95 -28.40
C SER A 48 -11.63 -40.41 -29.83
N THR A 49 -10.50 -39.98 -30.40
CA THR A 49 -10.45 -39.46 -31.78
C THR A 49 -10.86 -40.54 -32.78
N LYS A 50 -10.34 -41.77 -32.64
CA LYS A 50 -10.71 -42.92 -33.48
C LYS A 50 -12.19 -43.28 -33.38
N LEU A 51 -12.79 -43.13 -32.19
CA LEU A 51 -14.22 -43.38 -31.98
C LEU A 51 -15.11 -42.25 -32.53
N PHE A 52 -14.76 -40.99 -32.27
CA PHE A 52 -15.62 -39.86 -32.58
C PHE A 52 -15.51 -39.38 -34.04
N VAL A 53 -14.35 -39.50 -34.69
CA VAL A 53 -14.17 -39.03 -36.08
C VAL A 53 -15.16 -39.70 -37.05
N PRO A 54 -15.34 -41.03 -37.06
CA PRO A 54 -16.31 -41.68 -37.94
C PRO A 54 -17.77 -41.31 -37.60
N ILE A 55 -18.08 -41.11 -36.31
CA ILE A 55 -19.41 -40.73 -35.86
C ILE A 55 -19.74 -39.31 -36.31
N LEU A 56 -18.80 -38.37 -36.14
CA LEU A 56 -18.93 -36.99 -36.62
C LEU A 56 -19.06 -36.94 -38.14
N GLY A 57 -18.27 -37.74 -38.87
CA GLY A 57 -18.37 -37.87 -40.32
C GLY A 57 -19.76 -38.34 -40.77
N ARG A 58 -20.26 -39.45 -40.21
CA ARG A 58 -21.61 -39.94 -40.51
C ARG A 58 -22.72 -38.98 -40.10
N ASN A 59 -22.56 -38.29 -38.97
CA ASN A 59 -23.55 -37.32 -38.51
C ASN A 59 -23.59 -36.11 -39.47
N ASN A 60 -22.43 -35.65 -39.93
CA ASN A 60 -22.37 -34.57 -40.90
C ASN A 60 -22.96 -34.99 -42.25
N GLU A 61 -22.66 -36.21 -42.72
CA GLU A 61 -23.31 -36.79 -43.91
C GLU A 61 -24.83 -36.88 -43.75
N LEU A 62 -25.32 -37.36 -42.60
CA LEU A 62 -26.75 -37.42 -42.29
C LEU A 62 -27.38 -36.03 -42.25
N THR A 63 -26.71 -35.05 -41.68
CA THR A 63 -27.19 -33.66 -41.60
C THR A 63 -27.28 -33.04 -42.99
N ILE A 64 -26.28 -33.27 -43.85
CA ILE A 64 -26.28 -32.82 -45.25
C ILE A 64 -27.37 -33.53 -46.05
N LEU A 65 -27.51 -34.85 -45.90
CA LEU A 65 -28.57 -35.64 -46.55
C LEU A 65 -29.95 -35.15 -46.13
N GLN A 66 -30.17 -34.96 -44.82
CA GLN A 66 -31.42 -34.45 -44.29
C GLN A 66 -31.74 -33.06 -44.85
N LYS A 67 -30.78 -32.13 -44.82
CA LYS A 67 -30.96 -30.78 -45.35
C LYS A 67 -31.29 -30.79 -46.85
N ASN A 68 -30.59 -31.62 -47.63
CA ASN A 68 -30.84 -31.74 -49.06
C ASN A 68 -32.22 -32.35 -49.34
N ILE A 69 -32.63 -33.39 -48.60
CA ILE A 69 -33.95 -34.00 -48.72
C ILE A 69 -35.04 -32.98 -48.38
N GLU A 70 -34.92 -32.25 -47.26
CA GLU A 70 -35.89 -31.23 -46.86
C GLU A 70 -35.97 -30.08 -47.88
N SER A 71 -34.85 -29.59 -48.39
CA SER A 71 -34.81 -28.57 -49.44
C SER A 71 -35.48 -29.02 -50.75
N THR A 72 -35.23 -30.27 -51.18
CA THR A 72 -35.90 -30.84 -52.35
C THR A 72 -37.40 -31.05 -52.12
N LEU A 73 -37.80 -31.48 -50.93
CA LEU A 73 -39.21 -31.65 -50.57
C LEU A 73 -39.96 -30.32 -50.58
N ASN A 74 -39.35 -29.27 -50.03
CA ASN A 74 -39.91 -27.91 -50.04
C ASN A 74 -39.99 -27.31 -51.46
N SER A 75 -39.05 -27.66 -52.33
CA SER A 75 -39.05 -27.20 -53.74
C SER A 75 -40.16 -27.87 -54.58
N VAL A 76 -40.60 -29.07 -54.19
CA VAL A 76 -41.65 -29.85 -54.90
C VAL A 76 -43.03 -29.69 -54.27
N ALA A 77 -43.10 -29.16 -53.04
CA ALA A 77 -44.35 -28.96 -52.31
C ALA A 77 -45.26 -27.93 -52.98
N SER A 78 -46.57 -28.17 -52.93
CA SER A 78 -47.54 -27.21 -53.44
C SER A 78 -47.64 -25.99 -52.53
N VAL A 79 -48.00 -24.84 -53.10
CA VAL A 79 -48.22 -23.57 -52.38
C VAL A 79 -49.19 -23.73 -51.22
N LYS A 80 -50.23 -24.54 -51.43
CA LYS A 80 -51.27 -24.81 -50.44
C LYS A 80 -50.73 -25.64 -49.28
N ASP A 81 -49.89 -26.63 -49.57
CA ASP A 81 -49.31 -27.49 -48.53
C ASP A 81 -48.31 -26.70 -47.68
N LEU A 82 -47.45 -25.89 -48.30
CA LEU A 82 -46.53 -24.97 -47.61
C LEU A 82 -47.28 -23.98 -46.72
N ALA A 83 -48.38 -23.38 -47.21
CA ALA A 83 -49.21 -22.49 -46.41
C ALA A 83 -49.89 -23.20 -45.22
N THR A 84 -50.33 -24.45 -45.40
CA THR A 84 -50.89 -25.23 -44.30
C THR A 84 -49.84 -25.65 -43.27
N GLU A 85 -48.62 -25.98 -43.68
CA GLU A 85 -47.52 -26.26 -42.74
C GLU A 85 -47.07 -25.01 -41.99
N ALA A 86 -46.90 -23.89 -42.69
CA ALA A 86 -46.61 -22.60 -42.08
C ALA A 86 -47.65 -22.23 -41.01
N SER A 87 -48.94 -22.43 -41.31
CA SER A 87 -50.03 -22.18 -40.35
C SER A 87 -49.97 -23.10 -39.14
N LYS A 88 -49.56 -24.37 -39.31
CA LYS A 88 -49.35 -25.30 -38.19
C LYS A 88 -48.20 -24.84 -37.30
N TYR A 89 -47.08 -24.42 -37.90
CA TYR A 89 -45.93 -23.91 -37.15
C TYR A 89 -46.25 -22.60 -36.43
N GLU A 90 -47.03 -21.71 -37.05
CA GLU A 90 -47.53 -20.48 -36.42
C GLU A 90 -48.40 -20.79 -35.19
N ILE A 91 -49.32 -21.76 -35.29
CA ILE A 91 -50.12 -22.24 -34.14
C ILE A 91 -49.22 -22.80 -33.04
N LEU A 92 -48.17 -23.53 -33.38
CA LEU A 92 -47.23 -24.06 -32.38
C LEU A 92 -46.40 -22.95 -31.72
N LEU A 93 -45.92 -21.97 -32.49
CA LEU A 93 -45.15 -20.83 -31.96
C LEU A 93 -46.01 -19.94 -31.07
N SER A 94 -47.31 -19.79 -31.37
CA SER A 94 -48.25 -19.02 -30.53
C SER A 94 -48.51 -19.63 -29.15
N LYS A 95 -48.19 -20.91 -28.92
CA LYS A 95 -48.26 -21.53 -27.57
C LYS A 95 -47.16 -21.02 -26.62
N GLY A 96 -46.11 -20.42 -27.18
CA GLY A 96 -45.02 -19.78 -26.43
C GLY A 96 -43.91 -20.74 -25.98
N ILE A 97 -42.78 -20.14 -25.59
CA ILE A 97 -41.50 -20.84 -25.41
C ILE A 97 -41.51 -21.82 -24.22
N LYS A 98 -42.30 -21.54 -23.17
CA LYS A 98 -42.36 -22.38 -21.95
C LYS A 98 -43.00 -23.75 -22.19
N GLU A 99 -43.94 -23.85 -23.13
CA GLU A 99 -44.63 -25.10 -23.44
C GLU A 99 -43.91 -25.87 -24.55
N VAL A 100 -43.40 -25.15 -25.55
CA VAL A 100 -42.73 -25.75 -26.72
C VAL A 100 -41.31 -26.23 -26.38
N GLY A 101 -40.63 -25.53 -25.46
CA GLY A 101 -39.23 -25.74 -25.15
C GLY A 101 -38.31 -25.04 -26.15
N ILE A 102 -37.22 -24.47 -25.65
CA ILE A 102 -36.37 -23.53 -26.41
C ILE A 102 -35.77 -24.14 -27.68
N LYS A 103 -35.29 -25.40 -27.60
CA LYS A 103 -34.68 -26.11 -28.73
C LYS A 103 -35.70 -26.39 -29.84
N ASN A 104 -36.91 -26.79 -29.47
CA ASN A 104 -37.97 -27.04 -30.44
C ASN A 104 -38.45 -25.71 -31.04
N TYR A 105 -38.53 -24.65 -30.23
CA TYR A 105 -38.94 -23.33 -30.68
C TYR A 105 -37.94 -22.74 -31.70
N THR A 106 -36.63 -22.82 -31.45
CA THR A 106 -35.61 -22.36 -32.42
C THR A 106 -35.58 -23.24 -33.67
N GLN A 107 -35.77 -24.56 -33.55
CA GLN A 107 -35.90 -25.46 -34.71
C GLN A 107 -37.11 -25.12 -35.58
N LEU A 108 -38.25 -24.77 -34.98
CA LEU A 108 -39.43 -24.34 -35.72
C LEU A 108 -39.17 -23.05 -36.50
N ILE A 109 -38.43 -22.10 -35.91
CA ILE A 109 -38.05 -20.87 -36.62
C ILE A 109 -37.09 -21.20 -37.78
N HIS A 110 -36.07 -22.02 -37.58
CA HIS A 110 -35.17 -22.43 -38.67
C HIS A 110 -35.93 -23.10 -39.82
N ARG A 111 -36.92 -23.95 -39.53
CA ARG A 111 -37.77 -24.56 -40.57
C ARG A 111 -38.61 -23.53 -41.33
N LEU A 112 -39.13 -22.51 -40.64
CA LEU A 112 -39.85 -21.42 -41.29
C LEU A 112 -38.91 -20.56 -42.17
N ASP A 113 -37.67 -20.37 -41.73
CA ASP A 113 -36.64 -19.63 -42.46
C ASP A 113 -36.21 -20.41 -43.72
N ASP A 114 -35.93 -21.71 -43.59
CA ASP A 114 -35.64 -22.61 -44.72
C ASP A 114 -36.81 -22.65 -45.74
N MET A 115 -38.05 -22.61 -45.25
CA MET A 115 -39.25 -22.53 -46.09
C MET A 115 -39.34 -21.18 -46.84
N ALA A 116 -39.06 -20.07 -46.15
CA ALA A 116 -39.05 -18.74 -46.75
C ALA A 116 -37.94 -18.60 -47.80
N GLU A 117 -36.74 -19.11 -47.53
CA GLU A 117 -35.60 -19.11 -48.46
C GLU A 117 -35.91 -19.95 -49.72
N SER A 118 -36.46 -21.15 -49.53
CA SER A 118 -36.86 -22.04 -50.65
C SER A 118 -37.90 -21.40 -51.58
N ILE A 119 -38.86 -20.66 -51.01
CA ILE A 119 -39.88 -19.94 -51.79
C ILE A 119 -39.25 -18.77 -52.57
N ASN A 120 -38.33 -18.01 -51.94
CA ASN A 120 -37.69 -16.84 -52.53
C ASN A 120 -36.78 -17.18 -53.73
N ILE A 121 -36.10 -18.33 -53.68
CA ILE A 121 -35.22 -18.81 -54.77
C ILE A 121 -36.03 -19.23 -56.00
N ASN A 122 -37.15 -19.92 -55.79
CA ASN A 122 -37.83 -20.63 -56.88
C ASN A 122 -38.94 -19.82 -57.58
N ASN A 123 -39.65 -18.89 -56.92
CA ASN A 123 -40.89 -18.33 -57.47
C ASN A 123 -41.13 -16.85 -57.14
N LYS A 124 -40.56 -15.94 -57.94
CA LYS A 124 -40.72 -14.47 -57.77
C LYS A 124 -41.97 -13.85 -58.44
N GLN A 125 -42.84 -14.64 -59.08
CA GLN A 125 -43.78 -14.10 -60.09
C GLN A 125 -45.28 -14.12 -59.73
N SER A 126 -45.69 -14.61 -58.56
CA SER A 126 -47.11 -14.79 -58.19
C SER A 126 -47.50 -14.05 -56.91
N ALA A 127 -48.65 -13.36 -56.93
CA ALA A 127 -49.12 -12.52 -55.82
C ALA A 127 -49.42 -13.31 -54.53
N GLU A 128 -49.92 -14.55 -54.65
CA GLU A 128 -50.16 -15.43 -53.51
C GLU A 128 -48.86 -15.84 -52.79
N PHE A 129 -47.79 -16.07 -53.55
CA PHE A 129 -46.48 -16.42 -52.99
C PHE A 129 -45.85 -15.23 -52.26
N ASN A 130 -45.99 -14.02 -52.79
CA ASN A 130 -45.56 -12.81 -52.08
C ASN A 130 -46.34 -12.62 -50.77
N GLY A 131 -47.64 -12.93 -50.74
CA GLY A 131 -48.45 -12.88 -49.51
C GLY A 131 -48.00 -13.88 -48.45
N ILE A 132 -47.68 -15.12 -48.85
CA ILE A 132 -47.16 -16.16 -47.94
C ILE A 132 -45.77 -15.79 -47.43
N LEU A 133 -44.90 -15.28 -48.29
CA LEU A 133 -43.55 -14.86 -47.92
C LEU A 133 -43.59 -13.71 -46.89
N VAL A 134 -44.44 -12.70 -47.12
CA VAL A 134 -44.65 -11.61 -46.14
C VAL A 134 -45.11 -12.17 -44.79
N ARG A 135 -46.13 -13.04 -44.78
CA ARG A 135 -46.63 -13.65 -43.53
C ARG A 135 -45.55 -14.47 -42.82
N LEU A 136 -44.79 -15.29 -43.55
CA LEU A 136 -43.70 -16.09 -42.97
C LEU A 136 -42.64 -15.19 -42.32
N THR A 137 -42.20 -14.15 -43.03
CA THR A 137 -41.22 -13.20 -42.48
C THR A 137 -41.74 -12.43 -41.27
N GLU A 138 -43.04 -12.10 -41.24
CA GLU A 138 -43.69 -11.46 -40.10
C GLU A 138 -43.74 -12.41 -38.89
N VAL A 139 -44.13 -13.67 -39.08
CA VAL A 139 -44.15 -14.69 -38.02
C VAL A 139 -42.75 -14.98 -37.48
N ILE A 140 -41.72 -15.03 -38.34
CA ILE A 140 -40.32 -15.19 -37.92
C ILE A 140 -39.92 -14.00 -37.04
N LYS A 141 -40.17 -12.76 -37.51
CA LYS A 141 -39.82 -11.54 -36.76
C LYS A 141 -40.54 -11.43 -35.42
N ASP A 142 -41.83 -11.80 -35.36
CA ASP A 142 -42.59 -11.84 -34.11
C ASP A 142 -42.04 -12.92 -33.17
N SER A 143 -41.66 -14.08 -33.71
CA SER A 143 -41.08 -15.18 -32.94
C SER A 143 -39.70 -14.83 -32.38
N GLU A 144 -38.87 -14.11 -33.13
CA GLU A 144 -37.58 -13.58 -32.68
C GLU A 144 -37.76 -12.49 -31.63
N THR A 145 -38.77 -11.63 -31.78
CA THR A 145 -39.14 -10.65 -30.75
C THR A 145 -39.56 -11.35 -29.46
N ASN A 146 -40.33 -12.44 -29.55
CA ASN A 146 -40.69 -13.27 -28.39
C ASN A 146 -39.46 -13.93 -27.75
N LEU A 147 -38.48 -14.40 -28.53
CA LEU A 147 -37.21 -14.91 -27.99
C LEU A 147 -36.45 -13.83 -27.23
N ARG A 148 -36.37 -12.61 -27.75
CA ARG A 148 -35.73 -11.47 -27.07
C ARG A 148 -36.44 -11.11 -25.77
N MET A 149 -37.77 -11.07 -25.79
CA MET A 149 -38.57 -10.81 -24.60
C MET A 149 -38.38 -11.90 -23.54
N TYR A 150 -38.30 -13.16 -23.94
CA TYR A 150 -38.02 -14.28 -23.04
C TYR A 150 -36.60 -14.22 -22.48
N PHE A 151 -35.60 -13.90 -23.30
CA PHE A 151 -34.22 -13.68 -22.88
C PHE A 151 -34.14 -12.59 -21.80
N VAL A 152 -34.74 -11.43 -22.05
CA VAL A 152 -34.82 -10.33 -21.07
C VAL A 152 -35.60 -10.76 -19.81
N ALA A 153 -36.66 -11.57 -19.95
CA ALA A 153 -37.39 -12.08 -18.80
C ALA A 153 -36.54 -12.99 -17.91
N ILE A 154 -35.69 -13.85 -18.49
CA ILE A 154 -34.71 -14.65 -17.73
C ILE A 154 -33.72 -13.74 -17.03
N LEU A 155 -33.15 -12.74 -17.73
CA LEU A 155 -32.20 -11.81 -17.11
C LEU A 155 -32.81 -11.02 -15.93
N ARG A 156 -34.11 -10.73 -15.99
CA ARG A 156 -34.87 -10.03 -14.95
C ARG A 156 -35.32 -10.90 -13.77
N THR A 157 -34.99 -12.20 -13.78
CA THR A 157 -35.26 -13.09 -12.64
C THR A 157 -34.50 -12.62 -11.39
N ILE A 158 -33.24 -12.20 -11.57
CA ILE A 158 -32.44 -11.58 -10.52
C ILE A 158 -32.92 -10.13 -10.33
N LYS A 159 -33.56 -9.86 -9.19
CA LYS A 159 -33.98 -8.51 -8.81
C LYS A 159 -32.82 -7.73 -8.18
N PRO A 160 -32.81 -6.38 -8.29
CA PRO A 160 -31.88 -5.56 -7.54
C PRO A 160 -31.97 -5.85 -6.03
N PHE A 161 -30.83 -5.97 -5.38
CA PHE A 161 -30.72 -6.31 -3.96
C PHE A 161 -29.69 -5.40 -3.30
N ASP A 162 -29.74 -5.30 -1.97
CA ASP A 162 -28.72 -4.61 -1.19
C ASP A 162 -27.49 -5.53 -1.03
N PRO A 163 -26.34 -5.22 -1.65
CA PRO A 163 -25.15 -6.06 -1.54
C PRO A 163 -24.61 -6.12 -0.11
N GLN A 164 -24.86 -5.10 0.73
CA GLN A 164 -24.39 -5.08 2.12
C GLN A 164 -24.95 -6.25 2.91
N ILE A 165 -26.21 -6.63 2.67
CA ILE A 165 -26.86 -7.74 3.37
C ILE A 165 -26.13 -9.04 3.07
N ASN A 166 -25.76 -9.25 1.80
CA ASN A 166 -25.08 -10.47 1.36
C ASN A 166 -23.63 -10.51 1.85
N MET A 167 -22.91 -9.38 1.80
CA MET A 167 -21.55 -9.27 2.34
C MET A 167 -21.51 -9.52 3.85
N ASN A 168 -22.41 -8.90 4.61
CA ASN A 168 -22.49 -9.08 6.07
C ASN A 168 -22.80 -10.54 6.45
N LYS A 169 -23.68 -11.21 5.70
CA LYS A 169 -24.05 -12.61 5.90
C LYS A 169 -23.07 -13.60 5.26
N LYS A 170 -22.07 -13.11 4.51
CA LYS A 170 -21.14 -13.92 3.69
C LYS A 170 -21.86 -14.88 2.74
N ILE A 171 -22.98 -14.43 2.17
CA ILE A 171 -23.75 -15.17 1.17
C ILE A 171 -23.25 -14.71 -0.21
N PRO A 172 -22.99 -15.63 -1.16
CA PRO A 172 -22.69 -15.27 -2.54
C PRO A 172 -23.80 -14.39 -3.14
N PHE A 173 -23.43 -13.51 -4.06
CA PHE A 173 -24.46 -12.75 -4.76
C PHE A 173 -25.33 -13.67 -5.62
N PRO A 174 -26.59 -13.28 -5.89
CA PRO A 174 -27.49 -14.05 -6.73
C PRO A 174 -26.87 -14.38 -8.09
N TYR A 175 -27.01 -15.63 -8.50
CA TYR A 175 -26.53 -16.17 -9.76
C TYR A 175 -27.65 -16.96 -10.45
N TYR A 176 -27.54 -17.16 -11.76
CA TYR A 176 -28.52 -17.92 -12.52
C TYR A 176 -28.32 -19.42 -12.34
N GLU A 177 -29.40 -20.18 -12.47
CA GLU A 177 -29.37 -21.65 -12.43
C GLU A 177 -28.86 -22.22 -13.76
N ASP A 178 -28.30 -23.44 -13.74
CA ASP A 178 -27.74 -24.11 -14.93
C ASP A 178 -28.74 -24.21 -16.09
N GLN A 179 -30.02 -24.43 -15.78
CA GLN A 179 -31.08 -24.46 -16.79
C GLN A 179 -31.21 -23.09 -17.49
N GLN A 180 -31.22 -22.01 -16.71
CA GLN A 180 -31.33 -20.65 -17.24
C GLN A 180 -30.10 -20.27 -18.06
N LEU A 181 -28.90 -20.66 -17.61
CA LEU A 181 -27.65 -20.43 -18.35
C LEU A 181 -27.66 -21.16 -19.69
N GLY A 182 -28.13 -22.42 -19.72
CA GLY A 182 -28.29 -23.18 -20.96
C GLY A 182 -29.31 -22.56 -21.92
N GLU A 183 -30.42 -22.04 -21.40
CA GLU A 183 -31.43 -21.31 -22.19
C GLU A 183 -30.88 -19.99 -22.76
N LEU A 184 -30.15 -19.20 -21.96
CA LEU A 184 -29.50 -17.97 -22.40
C LEU A 184 -28.44 -18.22 -23.48
N SER A 185 -27.60 -19.23 -23.28
CA SER A 185 -26.57 -19.62 -24.26
C SER A 185 -27.22 -20.08 -25.57
N SER A 186 -28.28 -20.89 -25.51
CA SER A 186 -28.99 -21.35 -26.71
C SER A 186 -29.59 -20.20 -27.53
N ILE A 187 -30.09 -19.15 -26.87
CA ILE A 187 -30.64 -17.96 -27.55
C ILE A 187 -29.52 -17.12 -28.16
N LEU A 188 -28.40 -16.94 -27.45
CA LEU A 188 -27.25 -16.23 -28.00
C LEU A 188 -26.67 -16.95 -29.22
N ASP A 189 -26.53 -18.27 -29.17
CA ASP A 189 -26.06 -19.09 -30.29
C ASP A 189 -26.96 -18.94 -31.53
N TYR A 190 -28.29 -18.88 -31.32
CA TYR A 190 -29.26 -18.64 -32.40
C TYR A 190 -29.04 -17.28 -33.08
N PHE A 191 -29.01 -16.19 -32.31
CA PHE A 191 -28.80 -14.85 -32.88
C PHE A 191 -27.39 -14.65 -33.44
N TYR A 192 -26.40 -15.37 -32.91
CA TYR A 192 -25.05 -15.40 -33.45
C TYR A 192 -25.01 -15.93 -34.88
N ASN A 193 -25.67 -17.06 -35.12
CA ASN A 193 -25.71 -17.67 -36.44
C ASN A 193 -26.53 -16.85 -37.44
N ASN A 194 -27.57 -16.16 -36.97
CA ASN A 194 -28.45 -15.35 -37.83
C ASN A 194 -27.97 -13.89 -38.05
N SER A 195 -26.79 -13.52 -37.54
CA SER A 195 -26.17 -12.18 -37.71
C SER A 195 -26.94 -10.98 -37.14
N ASP A 196 -27.92 -11.19 -36.24
CA ASP A 196 -28.65 -10.13 -35.53
C ASP A 196 -28.26 -10.06 -34.04
N ILE A 197 -26.94 -9.98 -33.82
CA ILE A 197 -26.29 -10.08 -32.51
C ILE A 197 -26.35 -8.75 -31.74
N ASP A 198 -26.23 -7.63 -32.45
CA ASP A 198 -26.05 -6.32 -31.82
C ASP A 198 -27.22 -5.95 -30.89
N ALA A 199 -28.44 -6.26 -31.30
CA ALA A 199 -29.63 -5.92 -30.52
C ALA A 199 -29.82 -6.81 -29.28
N ILE A 200 -29.49 -8.10 -29.36
CA ILE A 200 -29.53 -9.00 -28.19
C ILE A 200 -28.39 -8.67 -27.22
N GLN A 201 -27.21 -8.32 -27.74
CA GLN A 201 -26.09 -7.83 -26.97
C GLN A 201 -26.45 -6.53 -26.23
N GLU A 202 -27.03 -5.56 -26.91
CA GLU A 202 -27.45 -4.30 -26.29
C GLU A 202 -28.47 -4.56 -25.16
N SER A 203 -29.41 -5.48 -25.39
CA SER A 203 -30.39 -5.90 -24.37
C SER A 203 -29.72 -6.52 -23.15
N LEU A 204 -28.76 -7.44 -23.35
CA LEU A 204 -27.97 -8.05 -22.27
C LEU A 204 -27.21 -6.99 -21.47
N VAL A 205 -26.49 -6.10 -22.17
CA VAL A 205 -25.69 -5.03 -21.55
C VAL A 205 -26.58 -4.10 -20.73
N ASN A 206 -27.73 -3.71 -21.27
CA ASN A 206 -28.66 -2.78 -20.61
C ASN A 206 -29.26 -3.40 -19.35
N GLU A 207 -29.80 -4.63 -19.42
CA GLU A 207 -30.44 -5.28 -18.27
C GLU A 207 -29.44 -5.60 -17.14
N ARG A 208 -28.25 -6.13 -17.49
CA ARG A 208 -27.22 -6.42 -16.49
C ARG A 208 -26.66 -5.14 -15.88
N SER A 209 -26.29 -4.15 -16.69
CA SER A 209 -25.76 -2.89 -16.17
C SER A 209 -26.78 -2.14 -15.30
N GLU A 210 -28.06 -2.15 -15.66
CA GLU A 210 -29.13 -1.54 -14.87
C GLU A 210 -29.35 -2.27 -13.54
N THR A 211 -29.38 -3.60 -13.55
CA THR A 211 -29.55 -4.41 -12.34
C THR A 211 -28.41 -4.16 -11.34
N ILE A 212 -27.17 -4.11 -11.83
CA ILE A 212 -25.99 -3.81 -10.99
C ILE A 212 -26.09 -2.38 -10.46
N LEU A 213 -26.38 -1.38 -11.29
CA LEU A 213 -26.47 0.01 -10.85
C LEU A 213 -27.57 0.22 -9.80
N ARG A 214 -28.73 -0.39 -9.97
CA ARG A 214 -29.82 -0.35 -8.98
C ARG A 214 -29.43 -1.02 -7.66
N SER A 215 -28.64 -2.09 -7.72
CA SER A 215 -28.11 -2.76 -6.52
C SER A 215 -27.03 -1.90 -5.82
N MET A 216 -26.16 -1.25 -6.59
CA MET A 216 -25.15 -0.33 -6.05
C MET A 216 -25.74 0.96 -5.46
N ALA A 217 -26.92 1.37 -5.92
CA ALA A 217 -27.61 2.56 -5.41
C ALA A 217 -27.98 2.45 -3.92
N PHE A 218 -28.16 1.23 -3.38
CA PHE A 218 -28.39 1.02 -1.94
C PHE A 218 -27.16 1.44 -1.09
N LEU A 219 -25.95 1.26 -1.63
CA LEU A 219 -24.69 1.55 -0.93
C LEU A 219 -24.21 2.99 -1.11
N GLU A 220 -24.62 3.66 -2.20
CA GLU A 220 -24.16 5.00 -2.57
C GLU A 220 -24.32 6.05 -1.44
N PRO A 221 -25.43 6.13 -0.70
CA PRO A 221 -25.59 7.11 0.39
C PRO A 221 -24.57 6.94 1.52
N PHE A 222 -24.21 5.70 1.83
CA PHE A 222 -23.24 5.38 2.88
C PHE A 222 -21.81 5.66 2.42
N ALA A 223 -21.52 5.41 1.15
CA ALA A 223 -20.20 5.68 0.57
C ALA A 223 -19.89 7.19 0.41
N LYS A 224 -20.92 8.04 0.29
CA LYS A 224 -20.76 9.51 0.32
C LYS A 224 -20.42 10.07 1.70
N ARG A 225 -20.69 9.32 2.77
CA ARG A 225 -20.38 9.75 4.15
C ARG A 225 -19.00 9.22 4.55
N ILE A 226 -18.06 10.15 4.72
CA ILE A 226 -16.67 9.82 5.11
C ILE A 226 -16.56 9.60 6.62
N THR A 227 -17.18 10.48 7.43
CA THR A 227 -17.11 10.46 8.90
C THR A 227 -18.52 10.49 9.50
N THR A 228 -18.65 10.02 10.74
CA THR A 228 -19.91 10.06 11.51
C THR A 228 -20.38 11.49 11.76
N SER A 229 -19.47 12.46 11.86
CA SER A 229 -19.76 13.90 11.96
C SER A 229 -18.76 14.74 11.14
N LYS A 230 -19.16 15.95 10.70
CA LYS A 230 -18.35 16.79 9.80
C LYS A 230 -16.94 17.15 10.31
N ASN A 231 -16.73 17.12 11.63
CA ASN A 231 -15.47 17.51 12.27
C ASN A 231 -14.76 16.37 13.03
N ALA A 232 -15.31 15.15 13.04
CA ALA A 232 -14.62 14.02 13.67
C ALA A 232 -13.36 13.63 12.87
N PRO A 233 -12.26 13.24 13.54
CA PRO A 233 -11.12 12.63 12.86
C PRO A 233 -11.54 11.30 12.23
N TYR A 234 -10.99 10.98 11.06
CA TYR A 234 -11.27 9.72 10.40
C TYR A 234 -10.68 8.54 11.17
N GLU A 235 -11.49 7.49 11.36
CA GLU A 235 -11.07 6.21 11.91
C GLU A 235 -11.03 5.17 10.79
N LYS A 236 -10.00 4.30 10.82
CA LYS A 236 -9.77 3.29 9.79
C LYS A 236 -11.01 2.40 9.62
N GLY A 237 -11.43 2.21 8.38
CA GLY A 237 -12.55 1.34 8.03
C GLY A 237 -13.94 1.92 8.34
N SER A 238 -14.05 3.16 8.83
CA SER A 238 -15.34 3.76 9.19
C SER A 238 -16.15 4.23 7.98
N SER A 239 -15.52 4.42 6.82
CA SER A 239 -16.22 4.86 5.61
C SER A 239 -17.01 3.73 4.94
N GLY A 240 -18.23 4.05 4.49
CA GLY A 240 -19.04 3.18 3.63
C GLY A 240 -18.46 2.96 2.22
N MET A 241 -17.32 3.58 1.90
CA MET A 241 -16.60 3.35 0.65
C MET A 241 -16.00 1.94 0.56
N ASN A 242 -15.55 1.36 1.68
CA ASN A 242 -14.92 0.03 1.66
C ASN A 242 -15.92 -1.06 1.24
N PRO A 243 -17.13 -1.15 1.84
CA PRO A 243 -18.15 -2.09 1.36
C PRO A 243 -18.64 -1.78 -0.06
N TYR A 244 -18.68 -0.50 -0.46
CA TYR A 244 -19.02 -0.13 -1.85
C TYR A 244 -18.02 -0.72 -2.85
N THR A 245 -16.73 -0.66 -2.54
CA THR A 245 -15.68 -1.25 -3.38
C THR A 245 -15.71 -2.77 -3.35
N GLU A 246 -15.91 -3.39 -2.19
CA GLU A 246 -16.06 -4.84 -2.08
C GLU A 246 -17.22 -5.36 -2.93
N ALA A 247 -18.37 -4.67 -2.91
CA ALA A 247 -19.51 -5.00 -3.76
C ALA A 247 -19.17 -4.89 -5.25
N ILE A 248 -18.44 -3.85 -5.67
CA ILE A 248 -17.97 -3.72 -7.07
C ILE A 248 -17.08 -4.89 -7.47
N LEU A 249 -16.13 -5.28 -6.61
CA LEU A 249 -15.25 -6.41 -6.89
C LEU A 249 -16.05 -7.71 -7.04
N GLY A 250 -17.06 -7.92 -6.19
CA GLY A 250 -18.00 -9.03 -6.29
C GLY A 250 -18.78 -9.03 -7.61
N PHE A 251 -19.34 -7.88 -8.01
CA PHE A 251 -20.04 -7.76 -9.29
C PHE A 251 -19.10 -7.99 -10.49
N ILE A 252 -17.88 -7.45 -10.48
CA ILE A 252 -16.90 -7.68 -11.55
C ILE A 252 -16.59 -9.18 -11.68
N ALA A 253 -16.40 -9.88 -10.57
CA ALA A 253 -16.11 -11.31 -10.57
C ALA A 253 -17.30 -12.14 -11.09
N ASN A 254 -18.52 -11.80 -10.68
CA ASN A 254 -19.73 -12.51 -11.11
C ASN A 254 -20.05 -12.26 -12.57
N GLU A 255 -19.96 -11.01 -13.06
CA GLU A 255 -20.21 -10.72 -14.48
C GLU A 255 -19.17 -11.39 -15.37
N LYS A 256 -17.91 -11.48 -14.91
CA LYS A 256 -16.89 -12.25 -15.62
C LYS A 256 -17.28 -13.73 -15.71
N SER A 257 -17.66 -14.35 -14.59
CA SER A 257 -18.05 -15.76 -14.56
C SER A 257 -19.29 -16.01 -15.42
N LEU A 258 -20.26 -15.10 -15.38
CA LEU A 258 -21.47 -15.14 -16.20
C LEU A 258 -21.16 -15.12 -17.71
N MET A 259 -20.27 -14.24 -18.14
CA MET A 259 -19.85 -14.17 -19.54
C MET A 259 -19.07 -15.41 -19.96
N ASP A 260 -18.29 -15.99 -19.05
CA ASP A 260 -17.58 -17.24 -19.32
C ASP A 260 -18.53 -18.43 -19.48
N ASP A 261 -19.62 -18.49 -18.71
CA ASP A 261 -20.63 -19.54 -18.77
C ASP A 261 -21.53 -19.43 -20.01
N ILE A 262 -22.05 -18.22 -20.31
CA ILE A 262 -23.03 -18.04 -21.41
C ILE A 262 -22.33 -17.98 -22.78
N CYS A 263 -21.14 -17.38 -22.88
CA CYS A 263 -20.47 -17.12 -24.17
C CYS A 263 -19.23 -18.00 -24.41
N SER A 264 -19.14 -19.18 -23.79
CA SER A 264 -17.94 -20.04 -23.75
C SER A 264 -17.27 -20.28 -25.12
N GLN A 265 -18.06 -20.33 -26.20
CA GLN A 265 -17.62 -20.65 -27.56
C GLN A 265 -17.05 -19.45 -28.34
N TYR A 266 -17.35 -18.20 -27.94
CA TYR A 266 -17.08 -16.99 -28.73
C TYR A 266 -16.12 -16.03 -28.02
N MET A 267 -14.82 -16.38 -27.99
CA MET A 267 -13.79 -15.61 -27.24
C MET A 267 -13.68 -14.13 -27.64
N THR A 268 -13.84 -13.79 -28.93
CA THR A 268 -13.80 -12.41 -29.42
C THR A 268 -15.00 -11.56 -29.00
N PHE A 269 -16.11 -12.19 -28.64
CA PHE A 269 -17.37 -11.54 -28.30
C PHE A 269 -17.47 -11.18 -26.80
N LYS A 270 -16.77 -11.91 -25.94
CA LYS A 270 -16.85 -11.78 -24.48
C LYS A 270 -16.35 -10.44 -23.95
N GLU A 271 -15.15 -10.03 -24.36
CA GLU A 271 -14.48 -8.85 -23.80
C GLU A 271 -15.27 -7.54 -24.07
N PRO A 272 -15.74 -7.25 -25.30
CA PRO A 272 -16.50 -6.03 -25.58
C PRO A 272 -17.80 -5.90 -24.77
N ILE A 273 -18.50 -7.01 -24.51
CA ILE A 273 -19.75 -7.02 -23.74
C ILE A 273 -19.47 -6.75 -22.27
N LEU A 274 -18.50 -7.47 -21.70
CA LEU A 274 -18.10 -7.27 -20.32
C LEU A 274 -17.60 -5.84 -20.10
N ASP A 275 -16.84 -5.31 -21.07
CA ASP A 275 -16.42 -3.91 -21.10
C ASP A 275 -17.63 -2.96 -21.09
N ALA A 276 -18.63 -3.19 -21.94
CA ALA A 276 -19.83 -2.35 -22.01
C ALA A 276 -20.64 -2.35 -20.71
N ILE A 277 -20.82 -3.51 -20.07
CA ILE A 277 -21.53 -3.66 -18.78
C ILE A 277 -20.79 -2.91 -17.68
N LEU A 278 -19.48 -3.17 -17.52
CA LEU A 278 -18.69 -2.65 -16.42
C LEU A 278 -18.33 -1.17 -16.60
N LYS A 279 -18.24 -0.66 -17.83
CA LYS A 279 -17.90 0.76 -18.10
C LYS A 279 -18.88 1.72 -17.42
N ARG A 280 -20.17 1.41 -17.37
CA ARG A 280 -21.17 2.27 -16.70
C ARG A 280 -20.98 2.27 -15.19
N LEU A 281 -20.73 1.10 -14.60
CA LEU A 281 -20.43 0.93 -13.17
C LEU A 281 -19.16 1.69 -12.77
N LEU A 282 -18.07 1.52 -13.53
CA LEU A 282 -16.77 2.13 -13.25
C LEU A 282 -16.80 3.65 -13.37
N LYS A 283 -17.60 4.21 -14.30
CA LYS A 283 -17.85 5.66 -14.37
C LYS A 283 -18.56 6.18 -13.13
N THR A 284 -19.58 5.48 -12.63
CA THR A 284 -20.28 5.85 -11.38
C THR A 284 -19.35 5.78 -10.18
N TYR A 285 -18.55 4.71 -10.08
CA TYR A 285 -17.50 4.57 -9.07
C TYR A 285 -16.50 5.73 -9.12
N SER A 286 -15.98 6.06 -10.30
CA SER A 286 -15.05 7.18 -10.51
C SER A 286 -15.65 8.51 -10.05
N LYS A 287 -16.94 8.76 -10.32
CA LYS A 287 -17.64 9.97 -9.86
C LYS A 287 -17.72 10.04 -8.33
N LEU A 288 -18.08 8.94 -7.68
CA LEU A 288 -18.18 8.84 -6.24
C LEU A 288 -16.83 9.03 -5.53
N VAL A 289 -15.77 8.43 -6.08
CA VAL A 289 -14.39 8.61 -5.59
C VAL A 289 -13.97 10.08 -5.68
N ASN A 290 -14.26 10.76 -6.80
CA ASN A 290 -13.94 12.19 -6.95
C ASN A 290 -14.71 13.05 -5.94
N TYR A 291 -15.99 12.77 -5.70
CA TYR A 291 -16.81 13.46 -4.70
C TYR A 291 -16.21 13.35 -3.29
N ASN A 292 -15.80 12.13 -2.91
CA ASN A 292 -15.12 11.88 -1.65
C ASN A 292 -13.77 12.61 -1.59
N LEU A 293 -13.01 12.63 -2.69
CA LEU A 293 -11.73 13.31 -2.76
C LEU A 293 -11.87 14.84 -2.62
N GLU A 294 -12.90 15.45 -3.19
CA GLU A 294 -13.22 16.87 -3.02
C GLU A 294 -13.57 17.19 -1.57
N SER A 295 -14.34 16.31 -0.92
CA SER A 295 -14.65 16.42 0.49
C SER A 295 -13.40 16.32 1.37
N VAL A 296 -12.45 15.43 1.02
CA VAL A 296 -11.16 15.31 1.72
C VAL A 296 -10.31 16.57 1.59
N LYS A 297 -10.27 17.18 0.40
CA LYS A 297 -9.56 18.47 0.19
C LYS A 297 -10.14 19.59 1.05
N GLY A 298 -11.44 19.55 1.35
CA GLY A 298 -12.08 20.52 2.24
C GLY A 298 -11.67 20.41 3.71
N ASN A 299 -11.22 19.23 4.17
CA ASN A 299 -10.78 18.99 5.56
C ASN A 299 -9.59 18.02 5.62
N LEU A 300 -8.43 18.49 5.17
CA LEU A 300 -7.20 17.67 5.09
C LEU A 300 -6.72 17.17 6.46
N ASP A 301 -6.92 17.98 7.51
CA ASP A 301 -6.45 17.65 8.87
C ASP A 301 -7.13 16.40 9.43
N ASN A 302 -8.47 16.29 9.31
CA ASN A 302 -9.23 15.21 9.92
C ASN A 302 -9.52 14.07 8.95
N THR A 303 -9.78 14.38 7.69
CA THR A 303 -10.20 13.39 6.68
C THR A 303 -9.08 13.03 5.70
N GLY A 304 -7.93 13.71 5.74
CA GLY A 304 -6.80 13.46 4.84
C GLY A 304 -6.36 11.99 4.81
N ILE A 305 -6.35 11.32 5.97
CA ILE A 305 -5.89 9.93 6.10
C ILE A 305 -6.79 8.95 5.32
N PHE A 306 -8.08 9.26 5.14
CA PHE A 306 -9.00 8.46 4.33
C PHE A 306 -8.56 8.35 2.86
N SER A 307 -7.79 9.34 2.35
CA SER A 307 -7.27 9.27 0.98
C SER A 307 -6.40 8.03 0.73
N PHE A 308 -5.73 7.47 1.75
CA PHE A 308 -4.97 6.22 1.62
C PHE A 308 -5.86 4.98 1.44
N GLU A 309 -7.05 4.95 2.06
CA GLU A 309 -8.04 3.89 1.77
C GLU A 309 -8.61 4.05 0.36
N LEU A 310 -8.82 5.29 -0.11
CA LEU A 310 -9.24 5.55 -1.49
C LEU A 310 -8.19 5.06 -2.50
N VAL A 311 -6.88 5.25 -2.22
CA VAL A 311 -5.80 4.68 -3.07
C VAL A 311 -5.93 3.17 -3.14
N GLU A 312 -6.04 2.50 -1.99
CA GLU A 312 -6.14 1.03 -1.93
C GLU A 312 -7.38 0.53 -2.67
N SER A 313 -8.51 1.18 -2.43
CA SER A 313 -9.80 0.90 -3.05
C SER A 313 -9.75 0.99 -4.58
N VAL A 314 -9.24 2.09 -5.14
CA VAL A 314 -9.05 2.25 -6.59
C VAL A 314 -8.05 1.24 -7.14
N GLN A 315 -6.96 0.95 -6.42
CA GLN A 315 -5.97 -0.01 -6.88
C GLN A 315 -6.51 -1.44 -6.89
N ASN A 316 -7.35 -1.82 -5.93
CA ASN A 316 -8.01 -3.12 -5.91
C ASN A 316 -8.96 -3.29 -7.11
N VAL A 317 -9.73 -2.25 -7.45
CA VAL A 317 -10.55 -2.25 -8.68
C VAL A 317 -9.68 -2.34 -9.94
N ARG A 318 -8.57 -1.61 -10.02
CA ARG A 318 -7.65 -1.72 -11.18
C ARG A 318 -7.04 -3.13 -11.29
N ARG A 319 -6.72 -3.78 -10.16
CA ARG A 319 -6.19 -5.15 -10.13
C ARG A 319 -7.24 -6.18 -10.58
N SER A 320 -8.51 -6.00 -10.25
CA SER A 320 -9.57 -6.92 -10.70
C SER A 320 -9.83 -6.81 -12.20
N LEU A 321 -9.52 -5.68 -12.82
CA LEU A 321 -9.71 -5.41 -14.26
C LEU A 321 -8.56 -5.88 -15.15
N LYS A 322 -7.56 -6.63 -14.64
CA LYS A 322 -6.40 -7.12 -15.42
C LYS A 322 -6.77 -7.94 -16.67
N PHE A 323 -7.97 -8.49 -16.72
CA PHE A 323 -8.46 -9.23 -17.87
C PHE A 323 -8.84 -8.33 -19.06
N SER A 324 -9.07 -7.03 -18.86
CA SER A 324 -9.44 -6.08 -19.92
C SER A 324 -8.58 -4.82 -19.84
N GLN A 325 -7.70 -4.65 -20.83
CA GLN A 325 -6.82 -3.49 -20.93
C GLN A 325 -7.61 -2.19 -21.20
N ASN A 326 -8.76 -2.28 -21.89
CA ASN A 326 -9.64 -1.14 -22.16
C ASN A 326 -10.24 -0.57 -20.88
N LEU A 327 -10.72 -1.44 -19.97
CA LEU A 327 -11.28 -1.00 -18.69
C LEU A 327 -10.21 -0.51 -17.73
N GLN A 328 -9.03 -1.15 -17.73
CA GLN A 328 -7.91 -0.72 -16.90
C GLN A 328 -7.42 0.69 -17.26
N ASN A 329 -7.45 1.03 -18.55
CA ASN A 329 -7.04 2.33 -19.09
C ASN A 329 -8.20 3.31 -19.26
N LEU A 330 -9.36 3.06 -18.64
CA LEU A 330 -10.49 3.96 -18.70
C LEU A 330 -10.08 5.35 -18.16
N ASP A 331 -10.20 6.38 -19.00
CA ASP A 331 -9.75 7.75 -18.68
C ASP A 331 -10.26 8.23 -17.31
N SER A 332 -11.51 7.92 -16.96
CA SER A 332 -12.08 8.32 -15.68
C SER A 332 -11.34 7.70 -14.50
N LEU A 333 -10.95 6.42 -14.57
CA LEU A 333 -10.22 5.73 -13.50
C LEU A 333 -8.78 6.22 -13.41
N VAL A 334 -8.11 6.42 -14.55
CA VAL A 334 -6.74 6.93 -14.61
C VAL A 334 -6.67 8.35 -14.03
N GLN A 335 -7.61 9.22 -14.43
CA GLN A 335 -7.72 10.56 -13.86
C GLN A 335 -8.03 10.55 -12.37
N CYS A 336 -8.90 9.64 -11.89
CA CYS A 336 -9.16 9.49 -10.46
C CYS A 336 -7.87 9.11 -9.71
N SER A 337 -7.14 8.10 -10.18
CA SER A 337 -5.88 7.67 -9.59
C SER A 337 -4.90 8.84 -9.49
N SER A 338 -4.66 9.56 -10.59
CA SER A 338 -3.75 10.71 -10.61
C SER A 338 -4.15 11.83 -9.64
N LYS A 339 -5.46 12.09 -9.49
CA LYS A 339 -5.96 13.08 -8.52
C LYS A 339 -5.75 12.63 -7.08
N ILE A 340 -6.00 11.36 -6.78
CA ILE A 340 -5.78 10.80 -5.43
C ILE A 340 -4.30 10.82 -5.10
N ASP A 341 -3.43 10.43 -6.05
CA ASP A 341 -1.99 10.48 -5.89
C ASP A 341 -1.60 11.91 -5.48
N LYS A 342 -1.94 12.95 -6.26
CA LYS A 342 -1.65 14.35 -5.90
C LYS A 342 -2.09 14.75 -4.48
N VAL A 343 -3.26 14.30 -4.02
CA VAL A 343 -3.74 14.58 -2.66
C VAL A 343 -2.88 13.85 -1.61
N THR A 344 -2.61 12.56 -1.79
CA THR A 344 -1.74 11.82 -0.87
C THR A 344 -0.31 12.37 -0.85
N GLN A 345 0.23 12.77 -2.00
CA GLN A 345 1.53 13.43 -2.11
C GLN A 345 1.54 14.75 -1.33
N SER A 346 0.47 15.55 -1.44
CA SER A 346 0.33 16.79 -0.68
C SER A 346 0.23 16.54 0.83
N LEU A 347 -0.36 15.41 1.26
CA LEU A 347 -0.50 15.05 2.67
C LEU A 347 0.84 14.67 3.32
N PHE A 348 1.73 14.00 2.59
CA PHE A 348 3.09 13.73 3.05
C PHE A 348 3.88 15.04 3.27
N LYS A 349 3.78 15.97 2.31
CA LYS A 349 4.42 17.31 2.41
C LYS A 349 3.82 18.14 3.55
N ASP A 350 2.50 18.15 3.67
CA ASP A 350 1.77 18.84 4.74
C ASP A 350 2.18 18.30 6.12
N THR A 351 2.38 16.99 6.26
CA THR A 351 2.86 16.39 7.51
C THR A 351 4.22 16.95 7.92
N VAL A 352 5.17 17.09 7.00
CA VAL A 352 6.50 17.68 7.29
C VAL A 352 6.38 19.18 7.60
N GLN A 353 5.58 19.93 6.84
CA GLN A 353 5.34 21.36 7.07
C GLN A 353 4.70 21.60 8.45
N ARG A 354 3.72 20.78 8.84
CA ARG A 354 3.05 20.85 10.12
C ARG A 354 4.01 20.66 11.30
N ILE A 355 4.98 19.75 11.19
CA ILE A 355 6.05 19.60 12.20
C ILE A 355 6.77 20.94 12.37
N GLY A 356 7.13 21.59 11.26
CA GLY A 356 7.69 22.95 11.21
C GLY A 356 6.83 23.98 11.95
N GLU A 357 5.56 24.09 11.58
CA GLU A 357 4.65 25.08 12.16
C GLU A 357 4.41 24.85 13.66
N LYS A 358 4.22 23.60 14.09
CA LYS A 358 3.99 23.24 15.49
C LYS A 358 5.22 23.48 16.35
N VAL A 359 6.42 23.17 15.86
CA VAL A 359 7.67 23.45 16.59
C VAL A 359 7.93 24.97 16.66
N ASN A 360 7.65 25.71 15.58
CA ASN A 360 7.85 27.17 15.56
C ASN A 360 6.92 27.95 16.50
N ARG A 361 5.75 27.38 16.85
CA ARG A 361 4.83 27.95 17.85
C ARG A 361 5.35 27.88 19.29
N LEU A 362 6.38 27.07 19.57
CA LEU A 362 6.97 26.95 20.91
C LEU A 362 7.68 28.25 21.31
N SER A 363 7.10 29.09 22.17
CA SER A 363 7.69 30.37 22.57
C SER A 363 8.80 30.23 23.63
N SER A 364 8.68 29.26 24.54
CA SER A 364 9.65 28.96 25.59
C SER A 364 9.89 27.46 25.72
N LEU A 365 11.05 27.07 26.25
CA LEU A 365 11.31 25.68 26.63
C LEU A 365 10.50 25.33 27.89
N PRO A 366 9.97 24.10 28.00
CA PRO A 366 9.36 23.62 29.24
C PRO A 366 10.30 23.79 30.44
N THR A 367 9.75 24.09 31.62
CA THR A 367 10.54 24.31 32.84
C THR A 367 11.34 23.08 33.27
N ASP A 368 10.81 21.89 33.00
CA ASP A 368 11.44 20.59 33.21
C ASP A 368 12.35 20.14 32.05
N ASN A 369 12.39 20.90 30.94
CA ASN A 369 12.97 20.51 29.66
C ASN A 369 12.43 19.14 29.18
N GLY A 370 11.16 18.85 29.48
CA GLY A 370 10.48 17.62 29.13
C GLY A 370 9.99 17.58 27.69
N VAL A 371 9.07 16.65 27.43
CA VAL A 371 8.53 16.41 26.10
C VAL A 371 7.56 17.52 25.70
N THR A 372 7.67 18.00 24.46
CA THR A 372 6.76 19.03 23.92
C THR A 372 5.48 18.46 23.35
N GLU A 373 4.39 19.23 23.40
CA GLU A 373 3.14 18.89 22.71
C GLU A 373 3.34 18.69 21.20
N SER A 374 4.28 19.41 20.59
CA SER A 374 4.64 19.26 19.17
C SER A 374 5.15 17.85 18.86
N THR A 375 5.92 17.23 19.77
CA THR A 375 6.37 15.83 19.64
C THR A 375 5.21 14.86 19.80
N VAL A 376 4.30 15.10 20.74
CA VAL A 376 3.11 14.26 20.96
C VAL A 376 2.16 14.30 19.75
N ASP A 377 1.86 15.50 19.21
CA ASP A 377 1.05 15.69 18.00
C ASP A 377 1.68 14.99 16.79
N THR A 378 2.99 15.20 16.59
CA THR A 378 3.74 14.57 15.49
C THR A 378 3.68 13.05 15.57
N MET A 379 4.02 12.47 16.72
CA MET A 379 4.04 11.01 16.87
C MET A 379 2.64 10.39 16.83
N SER A 380 1.63 11.08 17.35
CA SER A 380 0.22 10.67 17.21
C SER A 380 -0.19 10.63 15.73
N ARG A 381 0.20 11.64 14.94
CA ARG A 381 -0.04 11.68 13.48
C ARG A 381 0.71 10.58 12.74
N LEU A 382 2.00 10.37 13.01
CA LEU A 382 2.79 9.30 12.37
C LEU A 382 2.25 7.91 12.72
N ARG A 383 1.82 7.70 13.96
CA ARG A 383 1.14 6.46 14.37
C ARG A 383 -0.13 6.24 13.55
N LYS A 384 -1.00 7.24 13.43
CA LYS A 384 -2.23 7.13 12.61
C LYS A 384 -1.91 6.81 11.15
N LEU A 385 -0.89 7.43 10.55
CA LEU A 385 -0.43 7.10 9.20
C LEU A 385 0.05 5.65 9.07
N SER A 386 0.73 5.12 10.10
CA SER A 386 1.24 3.75 10.10
C SER A 386 0.15 2.67 10.06
N GLU A 387 -1.08 3.00 10.46
CA GLU A 387 -2.23 2.08 10.38
C GLU A 387 -2.67 1.82 8.93
N PHE A 388 -2.30 2.70 7.99
CA PHE A 388 -2.67 2.65 6.56
C PHE A 388 -1.49 2.23 5.68
N GLN A 389 -0.69 1.27 6.13
CA GLN A 389 0.55 0.84 5.49
C GLN A 389 0.39 0.52 3.98
N SER A 390 -0.62 -0.27 3.59
CA SER A 390 -0.90 -0.64 2.19
C SER A 390 -1.14 0.58 1.29
N GLY A 391 -1.98 1.50 1.74
CA GLY A 391 -2.28 2.75 1.03
C GLY A 391 -1.06 3.67 0.96
N CYS A 392 -0.30 3.81 2.04
CA CYS A 392 0.92 4.62 2.06
C CYS A 392 2.01 4.07 1.13
N ILE A 393 2.22 2.74 1.09
CA ILE A 393 3.17 2.09 0.17
C ILE A 393 2.78 2.34 -1.28
N THR A 394 1.49 2.28 -1.60
CA THR A 394 1.01 2.50 -2.97
C THR A 394 1.15 3.97 -3.36
N ALA A 395 0.81 4.90 -2.47
CA ALA A 395 0.92 6.33 -2.71
C ALA A 395 2.38 6.78 -2.91
N ILE A 396 3.29 6.30 -2.05
CA ILE A 396 4.70 6.72 -2.06
C ILE A 396 5.48 6.17 -3.25
N ALA A 397 5.01 5.09 -3.89
CA ALA A 397 5.64 4.53 -5.09
C ALA A 397 5.74 5.52 -6.26
N THR A 398 4.87 6.54 -6.28
CA THR A 398 4.85 7.59 -7.31
C THR A 398 5.71 8.82 -6.97
N MET A 399 6.34 8.84 -5.80
CA MET A 399 7.11 9.97 -5.27
C MET A 399 8.57 9.63 -5.03
N GLY A 400 9.45 10.60 -5.28
CA GLY A 400 10.80 10.61 -4.75
C GLY A 400 10.88 11.26 -3.37
N ARG A 401 12.01 11.05 -2.68
CA ARG A 401 12.30 11.64 -1.36
C ARG A 401 12.25 13.18 -1.37
N ASP A 402 12.69 13.80 -2.47
CA ASP A 402 12.78 15.25 -2.59
C ASP A 402 11.40 15.94 -2.59
N ASN A 403 10.33 15.21 -2.81
CA ASN A 403 8.98 15.76 -2.91
C ASN A 403 8.40 16.18 -1.53
N TRP A 404 8.85 15.56 -0.43
CA TRP A 404 8.39 15.91 0.92
C TRP A 404 9.40 16.73 1.73
N LEU A 405 10.64 16.84 1.27
CA LEU A 405 11.66 17.64 1.94
C LEU A 405 11.47 19.14 1.65
N VAL A 406 11.79 19.97 2.64
CA VAL A 406 11.84 21.42 2.46
C VAL A 406 13.17 21.77 1.77
N ALA A 407 13.10 22.58 0.71
CA ALA A 407 14.24 22.96 -0.15
C ALA A 407 15.42 23.65 0.59
N SER A 408 15.26 24.01 1.87
CA SER A 408 16.26 24.65 2.71
C SER A 408 17.06 23.68 3.61
N SER A 409 16.85 22.37 3.48
CA SER A 409 17.49 21.35 4.33
C SER A 409 18.79 20.83 3.72
N SER A 410 19.87 20.76 4.52
CA SER A 410 21.16 20.25 4.06
C SER A 410 21.24 18.72 4.21
N PRO A 411 21.97 17.98 3.37
CA PRO A 411 22.06 16.51 3.52
C PRO A 411 22.70 16.07 4.84
N LYS A 412 23.48 16.94 5.50
CA LYS A 412 24.08 16.69 6.83
C LYS A 412 23.07 16.75 7.97
N ASP A 413 21.90 17.30 7.72
CA ASP A 413 20.83 17.46 8.70
C ASP A 413 20.07 16.15 8.97
N PHE A 414 20.17 15.17 8.06
CA PHE A 414 19.49 13.88 8.13
C PHE A 414 20.46 12.75 8.41
N THR A 415 19.96 11.69 9.06
CA THR A 415 20.71 10.46 9.34
C THR A 415 20.68 9.44 8.18
N PHE A 416 20.07 9.84 7.06
CA PHE A 416 19.83 9.04 5.87
C PHE A 416 21.13 8.62 5.16
N ASN A 417 21.12 7.42 4.57
CA ASN A 417 22.22 6.88 3.78
C ASN A 417 21.69 6.46 2.40
N ASP A 418 22.21 7.08 1.34
CA ASP A 418 21.74 6.88 -0.04
C ASP A 418 21.85 5.41 -0.51
N ASN A 419 22.80 4.64 0.04
CA ASN A 419 22.97 3.21 -0.27
C ASN A 419 21.75 2.35 0.12
N PHE A 420 20.88 2.85 1.00
CA PHE A 420 19.70 2.13 1.46
C PHE A 420 18.63 1.95 0.37
N LEU A 421 18.45 2.96 -0.50
CA LEU A 421 17.50 2.90 -1.61
C LEU A 421 18.11 2.22 -2.85
N ASN A 422 19.42 2.31 -3.04
CA ASN A 422 20.10 1.77 -4.23
C ASN A 422 20.32 0.23 -4.19
N ASN A 423 20.42 -0.37 -3.00
CA ASN A 423 20.65 -1.82 -2.84
C ASN A 423 19.34 -2.60 -2.63
N CYS A 424 18.38 -2.47 -3.55
CA CYS A 424 17.00 -2.91 -3.34
C CYS A 424 16.37 -3.49 -4.62
N SER A 425 15.51 -4.52 -4.49
CA SER A 425 14.64 -4.95 -5.58
C SER A 425 13.56 -3.90 -5.86
N GLU A 426 13.13 -3.72 -7.11
CA GLU A 426 12.09 -2.74 -7.52
C GLU A 426 10.81 -2.82 -6.68
N LYS A 427 10.43 -4.01 -6.21
CA LYS A 427 9.23 -4.23 -5.40
C LYS A 427 9.36 -3.76 -3.95
N GLU A 428 10.59 -3.69 -3.44
CA GLU A 428 10.88 -3.28 -2.07
C GLU A 428 11.10 -1.75 -1.93
N ILE A 429 11.30 -1.05 -3.05
CA ILE A 429 11.56 0.40 -3.07
C ILE A 429 10.45 1.19 -2.34
N PRO A 430 9.15 0.96 -2.58
CA PRO A 430 8.10 1.75 -1.92
C PRO A 430 8.04 1.51 -0.40
N MET A 431 8.33 0.28 0.06
CA MET A 431 8.41 -0.05 1.49
C MET A 431 9.58 0.68 2.16
N ARG A 432 10.75 0.70 1.50
CA ARG A 432 11.94 1.41 1.98
C ARG A 432 11.77 2.92 1.94
N LEU A 433 11.12 3.47 0.92
CA LEU A 433 10.76 4.89 0.85
C LEU A 433 9.83 5.28 2.00
N LEU A 434 8.88 4.43 2.38
CA LEU A 434 8.01 4.70 3.52
C LEU A 434 8.78 4.72 4.85
N SER A 435 9.69 3.77 5.06
CA SER A 435 10.62 3.80 6.20
C SER A 435 11.46 5.08 6.21
N CYS A 436 11.94 5.49 5.04
CA CYS A 436 12.70 6.73 4.87
C CYS A 436 11.86 7.95 5.24
N PHE A 437 10.61 8.05 4.76
CA PHE A 437 9.70 9.14 5.10
C PHE A 437 9.45 9.27 6.61
N PHE A 438 9.12 8.16 7.29
CA PHE A 438 8.91 8.20 8.74
C PHE A 438 10.18 8.61 9.49
N SER A 439 11.33 8.10 9.07
CA SER A 439 12.62 8.47 9.66
C SER A 439 12.99 9.94 9.38
N ASP A 440 12.71 10.46 8.19
CA ASP A 440 12.92 11.87 7.82
C ASP A 440 12.02 12.81 8.64
N CYS A 441 10.77 12.41 8.92
CA CYS A 441 9.89 13.16 9.83
C CYS A 441 10.47 13.24 11.25
N ILE A 442 11.06 12.15 11.76
CA ILE A 442 11.70 12.11 13.08
C ILE A 442 12.97 12.98 13.08
N ASP A 443 13.82 12.87 12.05
CA ASP A 443 15.01 13.72 11.88
C ASP A 443 14.60 15.20 11.84
N THR A 444 13.56 15.53 11.06
CA THR A 444 13.04 16.90 10.91
C THR A 444 12.52 17.45 12.24
N LEU A 445 11.78 16.64 12.99
CA LEU A 445 11.32 17.01 14.34
C LEU A 445 12.49 17.32 15.27
N CYS A 446 13.49 16.43 15.34
CA CYS A 446 14.65 16.62 16.22
C CYS A 446 15.44 17.87 15.85
N LEU A 447 15.70 18.07 14.56
CA LEU A 447 16.44 19.22 14.07
C LEU A 447 15.71 20.54 14.28
N LEU A 448 14.39 20.58 14.06
CA LEU A 448 13.61 21.79 14.28
C LEU A 448 13.54 22.13 15.77
N LEU A 449 13.40 21.12 16.65
CA LEU A 449 13.46 21.32 18.09
C LEU A 449 14.83 21.83 18.54
N GLU A 450 15.92 21.31 17.95
CA GLU A 450 17.28 21.79 18.18
C GLU A 450 17.43 23.27 17.79
N LYS A 451 17.12 23.62 16.54
CA LYS A 451 17.19 25.01 16.04
C LYS A 451 16.31 25.95 16.86
N ARG A 452 15.13 25.48 17.29
CA ARG A 452 14.22 26.28 18.12
C ARG A 452 14.78 26.48 19.52
N ALA A 453 15.32 25.44 20.15
CA ALA A 453 15.95 25.53 21.46
C ALA A 453 17.15 26.48 21.43
N GLU A 454 17.99 26.39 20.39
CA GLU A 454 19.11 27.31 20.17
C GLU A 454 18.65 28.77 20.06
N LYS A 455 17.58 29.04 19.31
CA LYS A 455 17.04 30.40 19.17
C LYS A 455 16.47 30.94 20.49
N ILE A 456 15.75 30.13 21.25
CA ILE A 456 15.15 30.54 22.54
C ILE A 456 16.26 30.87 23.56
N LEU A 457 17.28 30.00 23.63
CA LEU A 457 18.42 30.16 24.55
C LEU A 457 19.39 31.26 24.09
N GLY A 458 19.51 31.49 22.79
CA GLY A 458 20.32 32.58 22.21
C GLY A 458 19.68 33.96 22.38
N ASN A 459 18.35 34.06 22.25
CA ASN A 459 17.63 35.33 22.43
C ASN A 459 17.56 35.80 23.90
N SER A 460 17.76 34.92 24.89
CA SER A 460 17.79 35.32 26.30
C SER A 460 18.96 36.28 26.59
N PHE A 461 20.02 36.22 25.79
CA PHE A 461 21.19 37.09 25.92
C PHE A 461 21.00 38.50 25.33
N SER A 462 20.15 38.68 24.31
CA SER A 462 19.93 40.00 23.72
C SER A 462 19.08 40.92 24.59
N SER A 463 18.37 40.37 25.59
CA SER A 463 17.59 41.15 26.56
C SER A 463 18.41 41.62 27.76
N GLU A 464 19.53 40.94 28.07
CA GLU A 464 20.41 41.28 29.21
C GLU A 464 21.51 42.31 28.87
N ILE A 465 21.67 42.70 27.60
CA ILE A 465 22.67 43.70 27.16
C ILE A 465 22.17 45.16 27.34
N SER A 466 20.97 45.38 27.89
CA SER A 466 20.45 46.71 28.23
C SER A 466 20.94 47.23 29.60
N ASN A 467 22.20 46.99 29.96
CA ASN A 467 22.87 47.66 31.09
C ASN A 467 24.20 48.28 30.60
N PRO A 468 24.27 49.62 30.43
CA PRO A 468 25.40 50.29 29.78
C PRO A 468 26.55 50.61 30.75
N THR A 469 27.00 49.63 31.55
CA THR A 469 28.23 49.79 32.33
C THR A 469 28.92 48.44 32.48
N LEU A 470 29.92 48.23 31.62
CA LEU A 470 31.18 47.50 31.83
C LEU A 470 31.72 47.06 30.47
N ILE A 471 32.09 48.06 29.66
CA ILE A 471 32.98 47.89 28.52
C ILE A 471 34.39 47.87 29.11
N HIS A 472 35.04 46.70 29.15
CA HIS A 472 36.48 46.52 28.90
C HIS A 472 36.90 45.07 29.22
N SER A 473 36.82 44.20 28.22
CA SER A 473 37.87 43.22 27.90
C SER A 473 37.48 42.45 26.64
N SER A 474 37.84 42.99 25.48
CA SER A 474 38.16 42.16 24.32
C SER A 474 39.42 41.36 24.68
N SER A 475 39.54 40.06 24.46
CA SER A 475 39.70 39.48 23.13
C SER A 475 39.89 37.96 23.26
N LYS A 476 39.40 37.22 22.26
CA LYS A 476 39.77 35.84 21.87
C LYS A 476 39.09 34.66 22.59
N ASP A 477 37.80 34.49 22.33
CA ASP A 477 37.16 33.16 22.26
C ASP A 477 36.62 32.95 20.84
N ASN A 478 37.54 32.70 19.89
CA ASN A 478 37.19 32.30 18.52
C ASN A 478 36.89 30.80 18.49
N PHE A 479 35.70 30.40 18.95
CA PHE A 479 34.85 29.28 18.50
C PHE A 479 33.70 29.15 19.50
N SER A 480 32.63 29.94 19.35
CA SER A 480 31.46 29.83 20.24
C SER A 480 30.67 28.58 19.88
N SER A 481 31.05 27.44 20.47
CA SER A 481 30.14 26.32 20.66
C SER A 481 28.87 26.82 21.38
N PRO A 482 27.66 26.35 21.03
CA PRO A 482 26.46 26.78 21.75
C PRO A 482 26.63 26.49 23.25
N LYS A 483 26.66 27.54 24.09
CA LYS A 483 26.92 27.47 25.54
C LYS A 483 25.93 26.58 26.33
N HIS A 484 24.89 26.07 25.66
CA HIS A 484 23.82 25.26 26.22
C HIS A 484 23.69 23.87 25.59
N LYS A 485 24.73 23.32 24.94
CA LYS A 485 24.71 21.97 24.35
C LYS A 485 24.15 20.90 25.27
N GLN A 486 24.57 20.89 26.54
CA GLN A 486 24.07 19.91 27.51
C GLN A 486 22.56 20.02 27.76
N ARG A 487 22.02 21.23 27.84
CA ARG A 487 20.57 21.49 28.03
C ARG A 487 19.77 21.07 26.79
N ILE A 488 20.27 21.42 25.61
CA ILE A 488 19.64 21.07 24.33
C ILE A 488 19.69 19.55 24.14
N GLY A 489 20.83 18.92 24.41
CA GLY A 489 20.99 17.47 24.33
C GLY A 489 20.00 16.73 25.23
N TYR A 490 19.88 17.14 26.49
CA TYR A 490 18.90 16.56 27.41
C TYR A 490 17.45 16.73 26.91
N PHE A 491 17.07 17.94 26.51
CA PHE A 491 15.74 18.24 25.99
C PHE A 491 15.36 17.36 24.79
N ILE A 492 16.27 17.23 23.81
CA ILE A 492 16.01 16.42 22.62
C ILE A 492 15.97 14.93 22.96
N LEU A 493 16.84 14.44 23.86
CA LEU A 493 16.83 13.04 24.30
C LEU A 493 15.52 12.66 24.98
N MET A 494 14.90 13.55 25.76
CA MET A 494 13.58 13.30 26.34
C MET A 494 12.49 13.16 25.25
N ASN A 495 12.53 14.01 24.22
CA ASN A 495 11.61 13.90 23.09
C ASN A 495 11.86 12.61 22.28
N ILE A 496 13.13 12.24 22.02
CA ILE A 496 13.49 10.97 21.36
C ILE A 496 13.02 9.77 22.18
N SER A 497 13.10 9.81 23.51
CA SER A 497 12.63 8.73 24.37
C SER A 497 11.13 8.47 24.18
N LEU A 498 10.31 9.53 24.03
CA LEU A 498 8.90 9.35 23.69
C LEU A 498 8.72 8.78 22.27
N VAL A 499 9.50 9.27 21.31
CA VAL A 499 9.48 8.76 19.92
C VAL A 499 9.74 7.24 19.92
N GLU A 500 10.80 6.78 20.59
CA GLU A 500 11.14 5.36 20.72
C GLU A 500 10.01 4.55 21.36
N GLN A 501 9.44 5.03 22.47
CA GLN A 501 8.32 4.36 23.14
C GLN A 501 7.07 4.22 22.25
N ILE A 502 6.76 5.24 21.44
CA ILE A 502 5.63 5.18 20.52
C ILE A 502 5.93 4.27 19.34
N VAL A 503 7.16 4.31 18.81
CA VAL A 503 7.60 3.42 17.72
C VAL A 503 7.53 1.96 18.15
N GLU A 504 8.02 1.62 19.35
CA GLU A 504 8.00 0.26 19.89
C GLU A 504 6.58 -0.29 20.07
N LYS A 505 5.63 0.56 20.51
CA LYS A 505 4.24 0.18 20.77
C LYS A 505 3.32 0.23 19.54
N SER A 506 3.82 0.57 18.36
CA SER A 506 3.00 0.76 17.16
C SER A 506 3.55 0.02 15.94
N ASN A 507 2.74 -0.02 14.87
CA ASN A 507 3.11 -0.60 13.58
C ASN A 507 4.32 0.11 12.93
N LEU A 508 4.71 1.29 13.43
CA LEU A 508 5.92 2.00 13.01
C LEU A 508 7.19 1.14 13.19
N SER A 509 7.26 0.30 14.23
CA SER A 509 8.39 -0.62 14.43
C SER A 509 8.63 -1.54 13.23
N SER A 510 7.55 -2.15 12.71
CA SER A 510 7.60 -3.04 11.55
C SER A 510 7.92 -2.30 10.25
N ILE A 511 7.45 -1.06 10.11
CA ILE A 511 7.67 -0.26 8.88
C ILE A 511 9.10 0.30 8.85
N LEU A 512 9.59 0.83 9.97
CA LEU A 512 10.93 1.41 10.08
C LEU A 512 12.04 0.35 9.91
N GLY A 513 11.82 -0.85 10.43
CA GLY A 513 12.74 -1.97 10.31
C GLY A 513 14.12 -1.66 10.92
N GLN A 514 15.15 -2.36 10.43
CA GLN A 514 16.52 -2.22 10.94
C GLN A 514 17.13 -0.84 10.62
N GLU A 515 16.87 -0.29 9.43
CA GLU A 515 17.46 1.00 9.04
C GLU A 515 16.88 2.16 9.84
N GLY A 516 15.55 2.25 10.00
CA GLY A 516 14.94 3.28 10.84
C GLY A 516 15.42 3.20 12.29
N SER A 517 15.59 1.99 12.82
CA SER A 517 16.19 1.78 14.15
C SER A 517 17.64 2.25 14.23
N SER A 518 18.44 2.02 13.18
CA SER A 518 19.81 2.52 13.07
C SER A 518 19.86 4.04 13.02
N ARG A 519 18.95 4.68 12.28
CA ARG A 519 18.80 6.14 12.19
C ARG A 519 18.44 6.77 13.53
N ILE A 520 17.46 6.21 14.24
CA ILE A 520 17.11 6.66 15.60
C ILE A 520 18.32 6.51 16.55
N LYS A 521 19.05 5.41 16.49
CA LYS A 521 20.30 5.23 17.27
C LYS A 521 21.38 6.27 16.94
N LYS A 522 21.50 6.69 15.67
CA LYS A 522 22.41 7.76 15.24
C LYS A 522 21.97 9.12 15.80
N LEU A 523 20.67 9.46 15.73
CA LEU A 523 20.11 10.66 16.36
C LEU A 523 20.38 10.67 17.86
N HIS A 524 20.06 9.57 18.54
CA HIS A 524 20.30 9.40 19.96
C HIS A 524 21.79 9.59 20.29
N LYS A 525 22.71 9.04 19.48
CA LYS A 525 24.15 9.23 19.67
C LYS A 525 24.56 10.71 19.53
N ARG A 526 24.04 11.43 18.52
CA ARG A 526 24.33 12.86 18.30
C ARG A 526 24.00 13.71 19.52
N TYR A 527 22.85 13.51 20.15
CA TYR A 527 22.44 14.31 21.31
C TYR A 527 23.06 13.84 22.63
N VAL A 528 23.49 12.57 22.73
CA VAL A 528 24.41 12.14 23.80
C VAL A 528 25.76 12.85 23.65
N ASP A 529 26.29 12.96 22.44
CA ASP A 529 27.53 13.72 22.17
C ASP A 529 27.39 15.20 22.55
N TYR A 530 26.19 15.80 22.45
CA TYR A 530 25.94 17.16 22.95
C TYR A 530 26.00 17.24 24.47
N MET A 531 25.51 16.23 25.20
CA MET A 531 25.65 16.17 26.65
C MET A 531 27.09 15.94 27.10
N VAL A 532 27.88 15.22 26.32
CA VAL A 532 29.29 14.92 26.61
C VAL A 532 30.24 16.03 26.12
N ALA A 533 29.78 16.96 25.28
CA ALA A 533 30.62 18.02 24.70
C ALA A 533 31.36 18.85 25.76
N ASP A 534 30.66 19.33 26.78
CA ASP A 534 31.27 20.13 27.85
C ASP A 534 32.31 19.30 28.66
N TRP A 535 32.10 17.99 28.78
CA TRP A 535 33.07 17.07 29.39
C TRP A 535 34.30 16.85 28.50
N LYS A 536 34.16 16.87 27.16
CA LYS A 536 35.30 16.84 26.22
C LYS A 536 36.15 18.10 26.38
N ASP A 537 35.51 19.26 26.50
CA ASP A 537 36.21 20.53 26.75
C ASP A 537 36.97 20.51 28.09
N LEU A 538 36.38 19.90 29.14
CA LEU A 538 37.08 19.68 30.42
C LEU A 538 38.33 18.82 30.24
N THR A 539 38.27 17.75 29.46
CA THR A 539 39.46 16.90 29.19
C THR A 539 40.53 17.58 28.34
N ALA A 540 40.17 18.58 27.52
CA ALA A 540 41.14 19.36 26.76
C ALA A 540 42.12 20.13 27.66
N ILE A 541 41.65 20.58 28.84
CA ILE A 541 42.49 21.21 29.87
C ILE A 541 43.64 20.27 30.31
N LEU A 542 43.40 18.96 30.31
CA LEU A 542 44.39 17.93 30.62
C LEU A 542 45.29 17.56 29.43
N MET A 543 44.83 17.75 28.19
CA MET A 543 45.58 17.43 26.96
C MET A 543 46.74 18.38 26.68
N ASP A 544 46.54 19.68 26.82
CA ASP A 544 47.56 20.69 26.50
C ASP A 544 48.84 20.55 27.34
N ALA A 545 48.79 19.82 28.46
CA ALA A 545 49.97 19.49 29.27
C ALA A 545 50.94 18.50 28.59
N VAL A 546 50.51 17.73 27.60
CA VAL A 546 51.38 16.76 26.93
C VAL A 546 52.36 17.45 25.96
N PHE A 547 52.02 18.63 25.43
CA PHE A 547 52.85 19.38 24.49
C PHE A 547 53.79 20.42 25.13
N ILE A 548 53.56 20.81 26.38
CA ILE A 548 54.38 21.82 27.07
C ILE A 548 55.74 21.25 27.56
N ASP A 549 55.90 19.93 27.55
CA ASP A 549 57.04 19.24 28.19
C ASP A 549 58.27 18.99 27.27
N SER A 550 58.32 19.54 26.06
CA SER A 550 59.47 19.38 25.16
C SER A 550 60.62 20.38 25.39
N THR A 551 60.51 21.36 26.29
CA THR A 551 61.58 22.34 26.55
C THR A 551 61.69 22.73 28.04
N GLY A 552 62.66 22.12 28.73
CA GLY A 552 62.74 22.09 30.19
C GLY A 552 62.99 23.43 30.91
N LYS A 553 62.07 23.81 31.82
CA LYS A 553 62.31 24.71 32.98
C LYS A 553 61.43 24.31 34.19
N LYS A 554 62.03 23.60 35.16
CA LYS A 554 61.39 22.79 36.22
C LYS A 554 60.63 23.52 37.35
N SER A 555 60.70 24.86 37.47
CA SER A 555 60.07 25.60 38.60
C SER A 555 58.81 26.38 38.21
N LYS A 556 58.77 26.98 37.02
CA LYS A 556 57.56 27.65 36.47
C LYS A 556 56.45 26.65 36.14
N ASP A 557 56.86 25.41 35.90
CA ASP A 557 56.01 24.27 35.56
C ASP A 557 55.13 23.81 36.75
N LYS A 558 55.63 23.89 37.99
CA LYS A 558 54.86 23.46 39.19
C LYS A 558 53.66 24.35 39.50
N GLU A 559 53.75 25.65 39.26
CA GLU A 559 52.62 26.58 39.43
C GLU A 559 51.58 26.39 38.33
N GLN A 560 52.03 26.19 37.09
CA GLN A 560 51.14 25.86 35.96
C GLN A 560 50.42 24.52 36.15
N ILE A 561 51.10 23.49 36.69
CA ILE A 561 50.49 22.20 37.03
C ILE A 561 49.43 22.37 38.13
N LYS A 562 49.72 23.14 39.18
CA LYS A 562 48.73 23.45 40.24
C LYS A 562 47.51 24.18 39.68
N GLU A 563 47.74 25.16 38.81
CA GLU A 563 46.67 25.92 38.17
C GLU A 563 45.80 25.02 37.28
N LYS A 564 46.38 24.06 36.55
CA LYS A 564 45.64 23.07 35.76
C LYS A 564 44.81 22.13 36.62
N PHE A 565 45.35 21.59 37.71
CA PHE A 565 44.57 20.79 38.65
C PHE A 565 43.42 21.61 39.24
N LYS A 566 43.66 22.88 39.59
CA LYS A 566 42.62 23.78 40.08
C LYS A 566 41.53 24.02 39.04
N ARG A 567 41.89 24.44 37.82
CA ARG A 567 40.96 24.67 36.70
C ARG A 567 40.15 23.41 36.35
N PHE A 568 40.79 22.24 36.38
CA PHE A 568 40.10 20.96 36.18
C PHE A 568 39.10 20.68 37.30
N ASN A 569 39.46 20.85 38.57
CA ASN A 569 38.54 20.62 39.69
C ASN A 569 37.36 21.59 39.67
N ASP A 570 37.63 22.89 39.45
CA ASP A 570 36.60 23.92 39.36
C ASP A 570 35.65 23.63 38.18
N GLY A 571 36.19 23.23 37.02
CA GLY A 571 35.41 22.82 35.86
C GLY A 571 34.61 21.53 36.09
N PHE A 572 35.20 20.53 36.75
CA PHE A 572 34.56 19.26 37.09
C PHE A 572 33.37 19.49 38.04
N GLU A 573 33.54 20.28 39.10
CA GLU A 573 32.48 20.58 40.07
C GLU A 573 31.35 21.41 39.45
N ALA A 574 31.68 22.34 38.55
CA ALA A 574 30.68 23.08 37.78
C ALA A 574 29.86 22.16 36.87
N LEU A 575 30.51 21.24 36.15
CA LEU A 575 29.82 20.27 35.29
C LEU A 575 29.04 19.22 36.07
N GLU A 576 29.56 18.77 37.22
CA GLU A 576 28.84 17.91 38.14
C GLU A 576 27.54 18.59 38.62
N SER A 577 27.63 19.83 39.08
CA SER A 577 26.47 20.61 39.53
C SER A 577 25.44 20.79 38.41
N LYS A 578 25.90 21.15 37.20
CA LYS A 578 25.06 21.32 36.01
C LYS A 578 24.40 19.99 35.59
N THR A 579 25.13 18.88 35.62
CA THR A 579 24.62 17.56 35.23
C THR A 579 23.56 17.05 36.20
N LYS A 580 23.71 17.31 37.51
CA LYS A 580 22.70 16.96 38.54
C LYS A 580 21.35 17.64 38.34
N GLN A 581 21.28 18.74 37.58
CA GLN A 581 20.02 19.40 37.23
C GLN A 581 19.19 18.60 36.22
N TYR A 582 19.81 17.68 35.47
CA TYR A 582 19.16 16.88 34.45
C TYR A 582 18.79 15.49 34.99
N ARG A 583 17.53 15.31 35.39
CA ARG A 583 17.02 14.02 35.91
C ARG A 583 16.68 13.06 34.76
N LEU A 584 17.68 12.37 34.24
CA LEU A 584 17.49 11.31 33.25
C LEU A 584 16.52 10.25 33.81
N THR A 585 15.46 9.93 33.06
CA THR A 585 14.45 8.94 33.49
C THR A 585 14.76 7.54 32.98
N ASP A 586 15.44 7.43 31.83
CA ASP A 586 15.83 6.15 31.23
C ASP A 586 17.14 5.59 31.83
N PRO A 587 17.10 4.39 32.47
CA PRO A 587 18.29 3.75 33.04
C PRO A 587 19.33 3.35 31.99
N ALA A 588 18.93 3.03 30.76
CA ALA A 588 19.85 2.66 29.69
C ALA A 588 20.68 3.89 29.24
N LEU A 589 20.01 5.03 29.02
CA LEU A 589 20.64 6.31 28.74
C LEU A 589 21.58 6.75 29.88
N LYS A 590 21.17 6.62 31.15
CA LYS A 590 22.04 6.90 32.30
C LYS A 590 23.33 6.08 32.26
N LYS A 591 23.21 4.76 32.10
CA LYS A 591 24.36 3.84 32.05
C LYS A 591 25.29 4.18 30.89
N ARG A 592 24.73 4.53 29.73
CA ARG A 592 25.50 4.91 28.55
C ARG A 592 26.24 6.23 28.75
N LEU A 593 25.55 7.28 29.20
CA LEU A 593 26.16 8.58 29.47
C LEU A 593 27.28 8.46 30.51
N LYS A 594 27.04 7.69 31.58
CA LYS A 594 28.05 7.36 32.58
C LYS A 594 29.28 6.71 31.95
N SER A 595 29.09 5.66 31.16
CA SER A 595 30.18 4.95 30.51
C SER A 595 31.00 5.85 29.60
N GLU A 596 30.35 6.71 28.81
CA GLU A 596 31.01 7.67 27.91
C GLU A 596 31.84 8.69 28.71
N ILE A 597 31.26 9.32 29.74
CA ILE A 597 31.96 10.28 30.60
C ILE A 597 33.16 9.64 31.29
N VAL A 598 33.00 8.44 31.87
CA VAL A 598 34.09 7.69 32.52
C VAL A 598 35.20 7.37 31.52
N SER A 599 34.85 6.85 30.34
CA SER A 599 35.82 6.49 29.30
C SER A 599 36.61 7.69 28.75
N LEU A 600 36.03 8.88 28.84
CA LEU A 600 36.62 10.13 28.38
C LEU A 600 37.56 10.73 29.44
N ILE A 601 37.10 10.84 30.69
CA ILE A 601 37.79 11.58 31.75
C ILE A 601 38.86 10.73 32.43
N ILE A 602 38.55 9.47 32.78
CA ILE A 602 39.41 8.67 33.65
C ILE A 602 40.78 8.39 33.01
N PRO A 603 40.89 7.93 31.75
CA PRO A 603 42.21 7.66 31.15
C PRO A 603 43.10 8.90 31.08
N MET A 604 42.49 10.07 30.81
CA MET A 604 43.20 11.33 30.73
C MET A 604 43.66 11.82 32.10
N TYR A 605 42.79 11.69 33.10
CA TYR A 605 43.10 12.04 34.47
C TYR A 605 44.16 11.11 35.08
N GLU A 606 44.08 9.80 34.86
CA GLU A 606 45.08 8.83 35.34
C GLU A 606 46.47 9.12 34.77
N ARG A 607 46.56 9.43 33.47
CA ARG A 607 47.83 9.79 32.83
C ARG A 607 48.40 11.09 33.39
N PHE A 608 47.56 12.12 33.57
CA PHE A 608 47.97 13.41 34.11
C PHE A 608 48.38 13.31 35.60
N TYR A 609 47.56 12.63 36.40
CA TYR A 609 47.81 12.35 37.80
C TYR A 609 49.10 11.53 37.99
N GLY A 610 49.27 10.44 37.24
CA GLY A 610 50.45 9.58 37.32
C GLY A 610 51.75 10.32 36.99
N ARG A 611 51.73 11.26 36.04
CA ARG A 611 52.90 12.05 35.64
C ARG A 611 53.31 13.09 36.69
N TYR A 612 52.34 13.75 37.33
CA TYR A 612 52.63 14.93 38.16
C TYR A 612 52.44 14.71 39.66
N LYS A 613 51.91 13.56 40.12
CA LYS A 613 51.73 13.27 41.55
C LYS A 613 53.04 13.39 42.34
N ASP A 614 54.17 12.94 41.78
CA ASP A 614 55.46 12.92 42.46
C ASP A 614 56.21 14.27 42.38
N SER A 615 55.64 15.27 41.69
CA SER A 615 56.22 16.62 41.57
C SER A 615 56.04 17.47 42.83
N PHE A 616 55.17 17.06 43.76
CA PHE A 616 54.82 17.79 44.98
C PHE A 616 55.21 16.99 46.23
N LYS A 617 55.82 17.65 47.23
CA LYS A 617 56.13 17.03 48.54
C LYS A 617 54.87 16.57 49.28
N ASN A 618 53.77 17.30 49.14
CA ASN A 618 52.45 16.96 49.69
C ASN A 618 51.38 17.00 48.58
N PRO A 619 51.20 15.90 47.81
CA PRO A 619 50.27 15.85 46.69
C PRO A 619 48.82 16.17 47.08
N ARG A 620 48.37 15.70 48.25
CA ARG A 620 47.01 15.94 48.78
C ARG A 620 46.69 17.41 49.06
N LYS A 621 47.68 18.29 49.22
CA LYS A 621 47.45 19.74 49.41
C LYS A 621 47.16 20.46 48.09
N HIS A 622 47.52 19.86 46.96
CA HIS A 622 47.47 20.48 45.63
C HIS A 622 46.60 19.72 44.63
N ILE A 623 46.29 18.46 44.89
CA ILE A 623 45.45 17.59 44.08
C ILE A 623 44.28 17.13 44.94
N LYS A 624 43.06 17.51 44.54
CA LYS A 624 41.82 17.29 45.32
C LYS A 624 41.26 15.87 45.20
N TYR A 625 41.38 15.25 44.04
CA TYR A 625 40.82 13.92 43.74
C TYR A 625 41.93 12.93 43.40
N THR A 626 41.81 11.69 43.86
CA THR A 626 42.50 10.53 43.26
C THR A 626 41.68 9.98 42.09
N PRO A 627 42.26 9.21 41.15
CA PRO A 627 41.49 8.58 40.07
C PRO A 627 40.30 7.73 40.58
N ILE A 628 40.46 7.06 41.72
CA ILE A 628 39.40 6.27 42.36
C ILE A 628 38.30 7.18 42.92
N GLU A 629 38.66 8.25 43.63
CA GLU A 629 37.69 9.22 44.16
C GLU A 629 36.94 9.95 43.04
N LEU A 630 37.63 10.29 41.94
CA LEU A 630 37.03 10.91 40.76
C LEU A 630 36.06 9.95 40.07
N THR A 631 36.41 8.66 39.96
CA THR A 631 35.50 7.62 39.45
C THR A 631 34.26 7.50 40.33
N SER A 632 34.44 7.48 41.66
CA SER A 632 33.33 7.46 42.61
C SER A 632 32.47 8.74 42.55
N ALA A 633 33.05 9.90 42.23
CA ALA A 633 32.32 11.14 42.05
C ALA A 633 31.45 11.09 40.79
N ILE A 634 32.01 10.67 39.65
CA ILE A 634 31.27 10.48 38.38
C ILE A 634 30.12 9.48 38.56
N ASP A 635 30.35 8.42 39.34
CA ASP A 635 29.33 7.44 39.73
C ASP A 635 28.16 8.06 40.50
N GLN A 636 28.39 9.11 41.28
CA GLN A 636 27.35 9.84 42.01
C GLN A 636 26.66 10.90 41.16
N VAL A 637 27.34 11.49 40.17
CA VAL A 637 26.75 12.46 39.22
C VAL A 637 25.66 11.85 38.34
N THR A 638 25.73 10.54 38.11
CA THR A 638 24.85 9.81 37.18
C THR A 638 23.78 8.94 37.87
N ARG A 639 23.62 9.05 39.19
CA ARG A 639 22.60 8.34 39.97
C ARG A 639 21.18 8.83 39.70
#